data_AF-A0A940IAN9-F1
#
_entry.id   AF-A0A940IAN9-F1
#
_cell.length_a   1.000
_cell.length_b   1.000
_cell.length_c   1.000
_cell.angle_alpha   90.00
_cell.angle_beta   90.00
_cell.angle_gamma   90.00
#
_symmetry.space_group_name_H-M   'P 1'
#
loop_
_entity.id
_entity.type
_entity.pdbx_description
1 polymer ?
#
loop_
_entity_poly.entity_id
_entity_poly.type
_entity_poly.pdbx_seq_one_letter_code
_entity_poly.pdbx_strand_id
1 'polypeptide(L)'
;MGEAGNGAVMETPMDHLLVEKLSDPRTIEQLIRLLDQLENVTFLLDMLENFLRRGPEFADSINELVILLRQSVTSSEYATRLEHALTSLQRMQEFLDSPQIQELFKSDVLDVRSVQTIGKVFRSLHEASKESEEAGTKRVGIIGLMRALSDPEVQPALNFVLHFARHLSKEINDA
;
A
#
# COMPACT_ATOMS: atom_id res chain seq x y z
N MET A 1 -0.68 39.50 -34.66
CA MET A 1 -0.16 40.30 -33.53
C MET A 1 -1.32 40.54 -32.57
N GLY A 2 -1.43 39.73 -31.53
CA GLY A 2 -1.30 40.21 -30.15
C GLY A 2 -2.10 39.29 -29.24
N GLU A 3 -1.39 38.55 -28.40
CA GLU A 3 -1.92 37.53 -27.47
C GLU A 3 -2.57 38.14 -26.23
N ALA A 4 -3.37 37.29 -25.58
CA ALA A 4 -4.10 37.52 -24.34
C ALA A 4 -3.19 37.74 -23.11
N GLY A 5 -3.59 38.65 -22.21
CA GLY A 5 -3.11 38.71 -20.82
C GLY A 5 -4.24 38.24 -19.90
N ASN A 6 -4.13 37.07 -19.29
CA ASN A 6 -3.39 36.70 -18.09
C ASN A 6 -4.38 36.51 -16.92
N GLY A 7 -4.83 35.26 -16.77
CA GLY A 7 -5.58 34.80 -15.60
C GLY A 7 -4.62 34.57 -14.43
N ALA A 8 -5.00 35.09 -13.26
CA ALA A 8 -4.34 34.77 -12.00
C ALA A 8 -4.55 33.28 -11.67
N VAL A 9 -3.52 32.47 -11.86
CA VAL A 9 -3.47 31.10 -11.35
C VAL A 9 -2.90 31.19 -9.93
N MET A 10 -3.73 30.85 -8.95
CA MET A 10 -3.28 30.58 -7.58
C MET A 10 -2.30 29.41 -7.63
N GLU A 11 -1.02 29.67 -7.42
CA GLU A 11 -0.01 28.62 -7.27
C GLU A 11 -0.31 27.77 -6.02
N THR A 12 -0.34 26.47 -6.24
CA THR A 12 -0.68 25.42 -5.30
C THR A 12 0.35 25.29 -4.15
N PRO A 13 -0.07 24.96 -2.91
CA PRO A 13 0.81 24.82 -1.74
C PRO A 13 1.85 23.68 -1.81
N MET A 14 1.80 22.85 -2.86
CA MET A 14 2.75 21.74 -3.08
C MET A 14 4.15 22.23 -3.48
N ASP A 15 4.22 23.31 -4.26
CA ASP A 15 5.50 23.80 -4.80
C ASP A 15 6.38 24.39 -3.69
N HIS A 16 5.77 25.06 -2.71
CA HIS A 16 6.50 25.61 -1.56
C HIS A 16 7.03 24.53 -0.62
N LEU A 17 6.26 23.47 -0.35
CA LEU A 17 6.71 22.36 0.50
C LEU A 17 7.82 21.54 -0.15
N LEU A 18 7.74 21.34 -1.47
CA LEU A 18 8.81 20.69 -2.25
C LEU A 18 10.06 21.55 -2.26
N VAL A 19 9.96 22.86 -2.50
CA VAL A 19 11.09 23.78 -2.46
C VAL A 19 11.71 23.86 -1.06
N GLU A 20 10.92 23.87 0.01
CA GLU A 20 11.40 23.87 1.39
C GLU A 20 12.13 22.57 1.75
N LYS A 21 11.59 21.41 1.37
CA LYS A 21 12.23 20.10 1.57
C LYS A 21 13.48 19.93 0.71
N LEU A 22 13.47 20.41 -0.53
CA LEU A 22 14.62 20.41 -1.43
C LEU A 22 15.68 21.45 -1.07
N SER A 23 15.37 22.42 -0.20
CA SER A 23 16.35 23.37 0.34
C SER A 23 17.13 22.81 1.53
N ASP A 24 16.71 21.67 2.09
CA ASP A 24 17.45 20.97 3.14
C ASP A 24 18.63 20.18 2.54
N PRO A 25 19.88 20.50 2.89
CA PRO A 25 21.08 19.81 2.40
C PRO A 25 21.04 18.29 2.65
N ARG A 26 20.40 17.84 3.74
CA ARG A 26 20.26 16.42 4.06
C ARG A 26 19.30 15.72 3.11
N THR A 27 18.23 16.39 2.71
CA THR A 27 17.25 15.85 1.76
C THR A 27 17.87 15.76 0.36
N ILE A 28 18.65 16.75 -0.05
CA ILE A 28 19.43 16.70 -1.29
C ILE A 28 20.40 15.52 -1.25
N GLU A 29 21.13 15.32 -0.16
CA GLU A 29 22.10 14.22 -0.04
C GLU A 29 21.41 12.84 -0.08
N GLN A 30 20.26 12.69 0.57
CA GLN A 30 19.45 11.47 0.52
C GLN A 30 18.87 11.22 -0.88
N LEU A 31 18.44 12.27 -1.57
CA LEU A 31 17.91 12.18 -2.94
C LEU A 31 19.03 11.82 -3.93
N ILE A 32 20.23 12.39 -3.78
CA ILE A 32 21.42 12.03 -4.55
C ILE A 32 21.77 10.56 -4.30
N ARG A 33 21.80 10.10 -3.03
CA ARG A 33 22.07 8.69 -2.71
C ARG A 33 21.01 7.73 -3.27
N LEU A 34 19.74 8.13 -3.33
CA LEU A 34 18.67 7.36 -3.95
C LEU A 34 18.76 7.36 -5.48
N LEU A 35 19.15 8.49 -6.08
CA LEU A 35 19.44 8.60 -7.51
C LEU A 35 20.67 7.77 -7.92
N ASP A 36 21.71 7.74 -7.09
CA ASP A 36 22.90 6.90 -7.27
C ASP A 36 22.58 5.40 -7.08
N GLN A 37 21.53 5.07 -6.31
CA GLN A 37 21.06 3.70 -6.10
C GLN A 37 19.99 3.25 -7.11
N LEU A 38 19.38 4.17 -7.86
CA LEU A 38 18.34 3.86 -8.84
C LEU A 38 18.85 2.95 -9.96
N GLU A 39 20.11 3.10 -10.36
CA GLU A 39 20.77 2.22 -11.35
C GLU A 39 20.84 0.76 -10.85
N ASN A 40 21.02 0.56 -9.53
CA ASN A 40 21.01 -0.76 -8.90
C ASN A 40 19.60 -1.32 -8.68
N VAL A 41 18.59 -0.44 -8.50
CA VAL A 41 17.19 -0.84 -8.32
C VAL A 41 16.61 -1.38 -9.62
N THR A 42 16.89 -0.74 -10.76
CA THR A 42 16.49 -1.24 -12.08
C THR A 42 17.10 -2.60 -12.36
N PHE A 43 18.38 -2.81 -12.01
CA PHE A 43 19.04 -4.10 -12.14
C PHE A 43 18.40 -5.21 -11.29
N LEU A 44 18.01 -4.91 -10.05
CA LEU A 44 17.32 -5.86 -9.17
C LEU A 44 15.91 -6.22 -9.68
N LEU A 45 15.18 -5.23 -10.20
CA LEU A 45 13.86 -5.42 -10.80
C LEU A 45 13.94 -6.25 -12.09
N ASP A 46 14.91 -5.97 -12.96
CA ASP A 46 15.14 -6.74 -14.18
C ASP A 46 15.55 -8.19 -13.86
N MET A 47 16.38 -8.40 -12.84
CA MET A 47 16.74 -9.75 -12.40
C MET A 47 15.55 -10.50 -11.82
N LEU A 48 14.70 -9.84 -11.02
CA LEU A 48 13.49 -10.45 -10.46
C LEU A 48 12.48 -10.79 -11.56
N GLU A 49 12.31 -9.91 -12.55
CA GLU A 49 11.44 -10.15 -13.69
C GLU A 49 11.96 -11.32 -14.55
N ASN A 50 13.27 -11.36 -14.81
CA ASN A 50 13.89 -12.48 -15.53
C ASN A 50 13.82 -13.80 -14.73
N PHE A 51 13.94 -13.76 -13.41
CA PHE A 51 13.81 -14.91 -12.51
C PHE A 51 12.39 -15.49 -12.54
N LEU A 52 11.37 -14.64 -12.44
CA LEU A 52 9.97 -15.05 -12.50
C LEU A 52 9.58 -15.59 -13.89
N ARG A 53 10.23 -15.10 -14.94
CA ARG A 53 9.96 -15.51 -16.33
C ARG A 53 10.66 -16.81 -16.74
N ARG A 54 11.74 -17.23 -16.07
CA ARG A 54 12.58 -18.41 -16.40
C ARG A 54 12.45 -19.57 -15.40
N GLY A 55 11.25 -19.75 -14.86
CA GLY A 55 10.91 -20.71 -13.81
C GLY A 55 11.26 -22.21 -13.98
N PRO A 56 11.91 -22.70 -15.06
CA PRO A 56 12.47 -24.07 -15.05
C PRO A 56 14.00 -24.18 -15.22
N GLU A 57 14.76 -23.13 -15.52
CA GLU A 57 16.23 -23.20 -15.76
C GLU A 57 17.05 -22.72 -14.55
N PHE A 58 16.70 -23.18 -13.35
CA PHE A 58 17.16 -22.61 -12.08
C PHE A 58 18.61 -22.91 -11.66
N ALA A 59 19.35 -23.78 -12.34
CA ALA A 59 20.68 -24.18 -11.87
C ALA A 59 21.75 -23.08 -12.07
N ASP A 60 21.74 -22.42 -13.22
CA ASP A 60 22.80 -21.46 -13.58
C ASP A 60 22.61 -20.10 -12.89
N SER A 61 21.36 -19.66 -12.72
CA SER A 61 21.05 -18.40 -12.01
C SER A 61 21.30 -18.47 -10.51
N ILE A 62 21.17 -19.65 -9.89
CA ILE A 62 21.56 -19.85 -8.49
C ILE A 62 23.08 -19.78 -8.34
N ASN A 63 23.84 -20.33 -9.29
CA ASN A 63 25.29 -20.24 -9.25
C ASN A 63 25.77 -18.79 -9.42
N GLU A 64 25.17 -18.02 -10.32
CA GLU A 64 25.45 -16.57 -10.46
C GLU A 64 25.04 -15.77 -9.22
N LEU A 65 23.87 -16.06 -8.61
CA LEU A 65 23.48 -15.44 -7.34
C LEU A 65 24.45 -15.81 -6.21
N VAL A 66 24.94 -17.05 -6.15
CA VAL A 66 25.93 -17.50 -5.16
C VAL A 66 27.30 -16.88 -5.43
N ILE A 67 27.70 -16.68 -6.69
CA ILE A 67 28.94 -15.99 -7.07
C ILE A 67 28.85 -14.51 -6.71
N LEU A 68 27.73 -13.85 -7.02
CA LEU A 68 27.44 -12.46 -6.64
C LEU A 68 27.38 -12.30 -5.12
N LEU A 69 26.75 -13.22 -4.40
CA LEU A 69 26.76 -13.28 -2.93
C LEU A 69 28.17 -13.48 -2.40
N ARG A 70 28.96 -14.39 -2.97
CA ARG A 70 30.34 -14.66 -2.54
C ARG A 70 31.26 -13.48 -2.82
N GLN A 71 31.08 -12.79 -3.94
CA GLN A 71 31.84 -11.60 -4.31
C GLN A 71 31.45 -10.39 -3.46
N SER A 72 30.16 -10.22 -3.15
CA SER A 72 29.63 -9.14 -2.30
C SER A 72 29.89 -9.34 -0.80
N VAL A 73 30.01 -10.56 -0.30
CA VAL A 73 30.37 -10.85 1.11
C VAL A 73 31.79 -10.42 1.49
N THR A 74 32.65 -10.12 0.51
CA THR A 74 34.04 -9.70 0.76
C THR A 74 34.18 -8.25 1.24
N SER A 75 33.11 -7.45 1.26
CA SER A 75 33.13 -6.05 1.75
C SER A 75 32.57 -5.91 3.17
N SER A 76 33.30 -5.16 4.01
CA SER A 76 33.00 -4.89 5.44
C SER A 76 31.61 -4.28 5.69
N GLU A 77 30.93 -3.80 4.65
CA GLU A 77 29.60 -3.19 4.71
C GLU A 77 28.47 -4.23 4.87
N TYR A 78 28.73 -5.52 4.60
CA TYR A 78 27.71 -6.57 4.74
C TYR A 78 27.65 -7.18 6.14
N ALA A 79 28.72 -7.12 6.94
CA ALA A 79 28.68 -7.55 8.34
C ALA A 79 27.63 -6.74 9.11
N THR A 80 27.61 -5.42 8.90
CA THR A 80 26.62 -4.53 9.50
C THR A 80 25.21 -4.74 8.92
N ARG A 81 25.07 -4.95 7.60
CA ARG A 81 23.76 -5.28 6.99
C ARG A 81 23.18 -6.60 7.47
N LEU A 82 24.02 -7.62 7.66
CA LEU A 82 23.62 -8.93 8.18
C LEU A 82 23.23 -8.83 9.66
N GLU A 83 24.00 -8.09 10.46
CA GLU A 83 23.65 -7.76 11.85
C GLU A 83 22.30 -7.02 11.92
N HIS A 84 22.06 -6.05 11.03
CA HIS A 84 20.79 -5.34 10.95
C HIS A 84 19.63 -6.23 10.49
N ALA A 85 19.86 -7.15 9.55
CA ALA A 85 18.86 -8.11 9.11
C ALA A 85 18.51 -9.09 10.25
N LEU A 86 19.51 -9.62 10.96
CA LEU A 86 19.33 -10.48 12.13
C LEU A 86 18.60 -9.74 13.26
N THR A 87 18.98 -8.50 13.54
CA THR A 87 18.31 -7.67 14.54
C THR A 87 16.88 -7.35 14.14
N SER A 88 16.62 -7.10 12.85
CA SER A 88 15.26 -6.88 12.33
C SER A 88 14.40 -8.14 12.41
N LEU A 89 14.99 -9.31 12.14
CA LEU A 89 14.33 -10.60 12.30
C LEU A 89 14.00 -10.88 13.78
N GLN A 90 14.92 -10.59 14.69
CA GLN A 90 14.66 -10.71 16.13
C GLN A 90 13.54 -9.77 16.58
N ARG A 91 13.57 -8.50 16.14
CA ARG A 91 12.49 -7.53 16.44
C ARG A 91 11.15 -7.95 15.84
N MET A 92 11.15 -8.50 14.63
CA MET A 92 9.93 -9.01 14.00
C MET A 92 9.40 -10.22 14.76
N GLN A 93 10.28 -11.11 15.20
CA GLN A 93 9.91 -12.25 16.02
C GLN A 93 9.34 -11.81 17.38
N GLU A 94 10.00 -10.88 18.08
CA GLU A 94 9.49 -10.28 19.32
C GLU A 94 8.12 -9.61 19.13
N PHE A 95 7.92 -8.95 17.99
CA PHE A 95 6.62 -8.37 17.63
C PHE A 95 5.55 -9.43 17.39
N LEU A 96 5.86 -10.49 16.64
CA LEU A 96 4.93 -11.60 16.39
C LEU A 96 4.61 -12.41 17.65
N ASP A 97 5.56 -12.52 18.56
CA ASP A 97 5.40 -13.17 19.86
C ASP A 97 4.71 -12.27 20.90
N SER A 98 4.47 -11.00 20.57
CA SER A 98 3.75 -10.11 21.46
C SER A 98 2.33 -10.63 21.72
N PRO A 99 1.84 -10.52 22.97
CA PRO A 99 0.54 -11.09 23.34
C PRO A 99 -0.61 -10.50 22.53
N GLN A 100 -0.50 -9.23 22.12
CA GLN A 100 -1.51 -8.54 21.29
C GLN A 100 -1.58 -9.15 19.88
N ILE A 101 -0.43 -9.44 19.27
CA ILE A 101 -0.39 -10.03 17.92
C ILE A 101 -0.84 -11.50 17.98
N GLN A 102 -0.45 -12.23 19.01
CA GLN A 102 -0.93 -13.59 19.25
C GLN A 102 -2.45 -13.62 19.47
N GLU A 103 -3.02 -12.63 20.15
CA GLU A 103 -4.47 -12.49 20.33
C GLU A 103 -5.18 -12.19 19.01
N LEU A 104 -4.60 -11.34 18.16
CA LEU A 104 -5.12 -11.12 16.79
C LEU A 104 -5.05 -12.37 15.91
N PHE A 105 -3.98 -13.16 16.00
CA PHE A 105 -3.87 -14.45 15.29
C PHE A 105 -4.85 -15.50 15.82
N LYS A 106 -5.14 -15.47 17.12
CA LYS A 106 -6.12 -16.36 17.75
C LYS A 106 -7.56 -15.90 17.48
N SER A 107 -7.77 -14.62 17.25
CA SER A 107 -9.05 -14.07 16.84
C SER A 107 -9.36 -14.46 15.38
N ASP A 108 -10.63 -14.65 15.07
CA ASP A 108 -11.09 -14.94 13.70
C ASP A 108 -10.87 -13.76 12.71
N VAL A 109 -10.22 -12.68 13.14
CA VAL A 109 -9.94 -11.47 12.36
C VAL A 109 -8.97 -11.75 11.20
N LEU A 110 -7.98 -12.63 11.42
CA LEU A 110 -6.98 -12.99 10.41
C LEU A 110 -7.33 -14.26 9.62
N ASP A 111 -8.53 -14.82 9.82
CA ASP A 111 -8.99 -15.95 9.00
C ASP A 111 -9.13 -15.56 7.53
N VAL A 112 -8.90 -16.52 6.65
CA VAL A 112 -8.98 -16.36 5.19
C VAL A 112 -10.35 -15.79 4.77
N ARG A 113 -11.44 -16.20 5.43
CA ARG A 113 -12.80 -15.71 5.10
C ARG A 113 -13.00 -14.25 5.48
N SER A 114 -12.46 -13.84 6.64
CA SER A 114 -12.50 -12.45 7.11
C SER A 114 -11.74 -11.55 6.16
N VAL A 115 -10.50 -11.92 5.82
CA VAL A 115 -9.66 -11.18 4.86
C VAL A 115 -10.33 -11.06 3.49
N GLN A 116 -10.95 -12.13 2.98
CA GLN A 116 -11.70 -12.09 1.72
C GLN A 116 -12.90 -11.13 1.77
N THR A 117 -13.59 -11.06 2.91
CA THR A 117 -14.75 -10.18 3.09
C THR A 117 -14.32 -8.72 3.13
N ILE A 118 -13.27 -8.39 3.90
CA ILE A 118 -12.65 -7.06 3.89
C ILE A 118 -12.20 -6.70 2.47
N GLY A 119 -11.56 -7.63 1.75
CA GLY A 119 -11.10 -7.41 0.38
C GLY A 119 -12.24 -7.07 -0.59
N LYS A 120 -13.41 -7.72 -0.46
CA LYS A 120 -14.60 -7.39 -1.25
C LYS A 120 -15.13 -5.98 -0.94
N VAL A 121 -15.20 -5.62 0.34
CA VAL A 121 -15.63 -4.27 0.77
C VAL A 121 -14.68 -3.21 0.23
N PHE A 122 -13.38 -3.41 0.38
CA PHE A 122 -12.36 -2.46 -0.07
C PHE A 122 -12.39 -2.29 -1.59
N ARG A 123 -12.53 -3.39 -2.35
CA ARG A 123 -12.64 -3.32 -3.81
C ARG A 123 -13.89 -2.56 -4.25
N SER A 124 -15.03 -2.83 -3.62
CA SER A 124 -16.28 -2.14 -3.92
C SER A 124 -16.20 -0.65 -3.59
N LEU A 125 -15.52 -0.30 -2.50
CA LEU A 125 -15.25 1.10 -2.13
C LEU A 125 -14.34 1.78 -3.15
N HIS A 126 -13.27 1.11 -3.59
CA HIS A 126 -12.35 1.63 -4.58
C HIS A 126 -13.05 1.87 -5.93
N GLU A 127 -13.88 0.91 -6.36
CA GLU A 127 -14.65 1.00 -7.60
C GLU A 127 -15.70 2.13 -7.53
N ALA A 128 -16.44 2.22 -6.42
CA ALA A 128 -17.38 3.32 -6.19
C ALA A 128 -16.69 4.70 -6.14
N SER A 129 -15.49 4.79 -5.58
CA SER A 129 -14.68 6.02 -5.56
C SER A 129 -14.33 6.45 -6.98
N LYS A 130 -13.83 5.51 -7.80
CA LYS A 130 -13.48 5.76 -9.20
C LYS A 130 -14.69 6.18 -10.02
N GLU A 131 -15.81 5.46 -9.90
CA GLU A 131 -17.05 5.79 -10.60
C GLU A 131 -17.59 7.17 -10.20
N SER A 132 -17.46 7.56 -8.94
CA SER A 132 -17.88 8.88 -8.47
C SER A 132 -17.03 10.02 -9.04
N GLU A 133 -15.74 9.77 -9.32
CA GLU A 133 -14.84 10.73 -9.98
C GLU A 133 -15.18 10.85 -11.48
N GLU A 134 -15.48 9.74 -12.15
CA GLU A 134 -15.81 9.70 -13.58
C GLU A 134 -17.22 10.21 -13.91
N ALA A 135 -18.22 9.93 -13.07
CA ALA A 135 -19.62 10.23 -13.34
C ALA A 135 -20.02 11.70 -13.06
N GLY A 136 -19.15 12.48 -12.41
CA GLY A 136 -19.42 13.85 -11.98
C GLY A 136 -20.48 13.96 -10.88
N THR A 137 -20.51 15.09 -10.16
CA THR A 137 -21.41 15.30 -9.01
C THR A 137 -22.87 15.53 -9.44
N LYS A 138 -23.61 14.44 -9.70
CA LYS A 138 -25.08 14.52 -9.83
C LYS A 138 -25.69 14.78 -8.45
N ARG A 139 -26.36 15.93 -8.29
CA ARG A 139 -27.07 16.27 -7.05
C ARG A 139 -28.24 15.30 -6.86
N VAL A 140 -28.16 14.45 -5.84
CA VAL A 140 -29.25 13.57 -5.43
C VAL A 140 -30.11 14.28 -4.39
N GLY A 141 -31.40 14.47 -4.70
CA GLY A 141 -32.38 15.00 -3.75
C GLY A 141 -32.95 13.92 -2.82
N ILE A 142 -33.74 14.33 -1.81
CA ILE A 142 -34.34 13.42 -0.81
C ILE A 142 -35.16 12.27 -1.46
N ILE A 143 -35.91 12.57 -2.52
CA ILE A 143 -36.68 11.57 -3.27
C ILE A 143 -35.74 10.60 -4.01
N GLY A 144 -34.63 11.10 -4.55
CA GLY A 144 -33.62 10.27 -5.22
C GLY A 144 -32.94 9.29 -4.25
N LEU A 145 -32.64 9.75 -3.03
CA LEU A 145 -32.12 8.90 -1.96
C LEU A 145 -33.12 7.81 -1.56
N MET A 146 -34.39 8.15 -1.36
CA MET A 146 -35.42 7.15 -1.04
C MET A 146 -35.60 6.11 -2.15
N ARG A 147 -35.50 6.53 -3.41
CA ARG A 147 -35.55 5.61 -4.55
C ARG A 147 -34.31 4.70 -4.62
N ALA A 148 -33.12 5.24 -4.37
CA ALA A 148 -31.88 4.47 -4.33
C ALA A 148 -31.89 3.44 -3.19
N LEU A 149 -32.41 3.81 -2.01
CA LEU A 149 -32.58 2.87 -0.89
C LEU A 149 -33.63 1.78 -1.16
N SER A 150 -34.55 2.01 -2.10
CA SER A 150 -35.55 1.04 -2.52
C SER A 150 -35.09 0.22 -3.74
N ASP A 151 -33.90 0.49 -4.27
CA ASP A 151 -33.36 -0.18 -5.46
C ASP A 151 -33.05 -1.66 -5.14
N PRO A 152 -33.54 -2.62 -5.94
CA PRO A 152 -33.23 -4.05 -5.79
C PRO A 152 -31.73 -4.35 -5.73
N GLU A 153 -30.89 -3.58 -6.43
CA GLU A 153 -29.43 -3.78 -6.45
C GLU A 153 -28.77 -3.33 -5.14
N VAL A 154 -29.36 -2.36 -4.44
CA VAL A 154 -28.84 -1.81 -3.16
C VAL A 154 -29.35 -2.60 -1.95
N GLN A 155 -30.48 -3.31 -2.06
CA GLN A 155 -31.08 -4.09 -0.97
C GLN A 155 -30.10 -5.04 -0.25
N PRO A 156 -29.23 -5.82 -0.94
CA PRO A 156 -28.31 -6.72 -0.26
C PRO A 156 -27.30 -5.97 0.62
N ALA A 157 -26.78 -4.84 0.15
CA ALA A 157 -25.85 -4.01 0.92
C ALA A 157 -26.54 -3.37 2.13
N LEU A 158 -27.76 -2.86 1.95
CA LEU A 158 -28.57 -2.32 3.04
C LEU A 158 -28.85 -3.39 4.11
N ASN A 159 -29.25 -4.60 3.69
CA ASN A 159 -29.46 -5.71 4.60
C ASN A 159 -28.17 -6.09 5.35
N PHE A 160 -27.03 -6.15 4.66
CA PHE A 160 -25.73 -6.38 5.31
C PHE A 160 -25.47 -5.34 6.41
N VAL A 161 -25.62 -4.03 6.11
CA VAL A 161 -25.41 -2.95 7.09
C VAL A 161 -26.35 -3.09 8.29
N LEU A 162 -27.62 -3.42 8.07
CA LEU A 162 -28.59 -3.64 9.15
C LEU A 162 -28.21 -4.84 10.04
N HIS A 163 -27.78 -5.95 9.43
CA HIS A 163 -27.33 -7.12 10.18
C HIS A 163 -26.05 -6.83 10.95
N PHE A 164 -25.07 -6.19 10.32
CA PHE A 164 -23.84 -5.75 10.96
C PHE A 164 -24.13 -4.86 12.18
N ALA A 165 -24.96 -3.82 12.02
CA ALA A 165 -25.33 -2.91 13.10
C ALA A 165 -25.99 -3.64 14.29
N ARG A 166 -26.84 -4.64 14.03
CA ARG A 166 -27.46 -5.46 15.07
C ARG A 166 -26.45 -6.32 15.82
N HIS A 167 -25.50 -6.94 15.13
CA HIS A 167 -24.47 -7.75 15.77
C HIS A 167 -23.49 -6.88 16.56
N LEU A 168 -23.03 -5.78 15.97
CA LEU A 168 -22.15 -4.82 16.63
C LEU A 168 -22.77 -4.23 17.90
N SER A 169 -24.07 -3.87 17.84
CA SER A 169 -24.76 -3.34 19.03
C SER A 169 -24.83 -4.35 20.18
N LYS A 170 -24.88 -5.66 19.90
CA LYS A 170 -24.87 -6.67 20.95
C LYS A 170 -23.48 -6.78 21.59
N GLU A 171 -22.44 -6.90 20.77
CA GLU A 171 -21.05 -6.94 21.24
C GLU A 171 -20.67 -5.71 22.08
N ILE A 172 -21.10 -4.51 21.68
CA ILE A 172 -20.84 -3.28 22.46
C ILE A 172 -21.60 -3.25 23.78
N ASN A 173 -22.82 -3.81 23.82
CA ASN A 173 -23.62 -3.83 25.05
C ASN A 173 -23.20 -4.97 26.00
N ASP A 174 -22.57 -6.02 25.48
CA ASP A 174 -22.07 -7.17 26.22
C ASP A 174 -20.61 -6.98 26.71
N ALA A 175 -19.94 -5.89 26.28
CA ALA A 175 -18.58 -5.49 26.66
C ALA A 175 -18.55 -4.47 27.82
#